data_AF-A0A522KF03-F1
#
_entry.id   AF-A0A522KF03-F1
#
_cell.length_a   1.000
_cell.length_b   1.000
_cell.length_c   1.000
_cell.angle_alpha   90.00
_cell.angle_beta   90.00
_cell.angle_gamma   90.00
#
_symmetry.space_group_name_H-M   'P 1'
#
loop_
_entity.id
_entity.type
_entity.pdbx_description
1 polymer ?
#
loop_
_entity_poly.entity_id
_entity_poly.type
_entity_poly.pdbx_seq_one_letter_code
_entity_poly.pdbx_strand_id
1 'polypeptide(L)'
;LRLIAGRNFRPDEVLVMGTQQAVIPPVVIVSKALADRLFPDGSALGKSFYAMSATPTTIVGIVDHLHRQGASQWDKAHAGQSLIWPTRPDDARGIFYIVRAKPGQLAAAMREAPQALYAQSRMRIIDPKDGIQDYAEIRHRVFDSDRGMAILMGIISAVLLAITAAGIVGLTSFWVGQRRKQIGVRRALGATRHDILSYFLTENLLIGIAGVAVGTVLAIGINLWMVTRFEMDRMSMAYVGVGVIVLLLLGQGSVLAPALRASRVSPVEATRSV
;
A
#
# COMPACT_ATOMS: atom_id res chain seq x y z
N LEU A 1 13.50 4.28 -17.19
CA LEU A 1 14.01 5.66 -17.04
C LEU A 1 13.78 6.36 -18.37
N ARG A 2 12.88 7.35 -18.39
CA ARG A 2 12.49 8.08 -19.60
C ARG A 2 12.82 9.56 -19.36
N LEU A 3 13.69 10.12 -20.17
CA LEU A 3 13.99 11.55 -20.16
C LEU A 3 12.84 12.28 -20.85
N ILE A 4 12.28 13.29 -20.19
CA ILE A 4 11.15 14.08 -20.70
C ILE A 4 11.56 15.50 -21.11
N ALA A 5 12.67 16.01 -20.57
CA ALA A 5 13.22 17.30 -20.93
C ALA A 5 14.75 17.31 -20.75
N GLY A 6 15.43 18.14 -21.53
CA GLY A 6 16.87 18.33 -21.45
C GLY A 6 17.67 17.23 -22.18
N ARG A 7 18.84 16.92 -21.63
CA ARG A 7 19.78 15.95 -22.20
C ARG A 7 20.33 14.99 -21.14
N ASN A 8 20.94 13.91 -21.60
CA ASN A 8 21.72 13.03 -20.74
C ASN A 8 23.11 13.64 -20.43
N PHE A 9 23.81 13.04 -19.47
CA PHE A 9 25.19 13.40 -19.14
C PHE A 9 26.14 13.15 -20.31
N ARG A 10 27.10 14.04 -20.48
CA ARG A 10 28.23 13.85 -21.39
C ARG A 10 29.36 13.09 -20.70
N PRO A 11 30.25 12.39 -21.45
CA PRO A 11 31.34 11.63 -20.86
C PRO A 11 32.30 12.47 -20.00
N ASP A 12 32.51 13.73 -20.35
CA ASP A 12 33.34 14.70 -19.61
C ASP A 12 32.71 15.20 -18.30
N GLU A 13 31.40 15.06 -18.16
CA GLU A 13 30.65 15.45 -16.96
C GLU A 13 30.61 14.34 -15.89
N VAL A 14 31.08 13.13 -16.24
CA VAL A 14 31.09 11.99 -15.33
C VAL A 14 32.36 12.02 -14.48
N LEU A 15 32.20 12.36 -13.21
CA LEU A 15 33.31 12.52 -12.27
C LEU A 15 33.60 11.20 -11.55
N VAL A 16 34.89 10.94 -11.29
CA VAL A 16 35.30 9.82 -10.45
C VAL A 16 35.25 10.27 -9.00
N MET A 17 34.49 9.57 -8.17
CA MET A 17 34.31 9.91 -6.76
C MET A 17 35.06 8.89 -5.88
N GLY A 18 36.19 9.31 -5.33
CA GLY A 18 36.97 8.50 -4.38
C GLY A 18 36.36 8.48 -2.98
N THR A 19 36.73 7.51 -2.17
CA THR A 19 36.18 7.26 -0.82
C THR A 19 36.34 8.42 0.19
N GLN A 20 37.33 9.29 -0.02
CA GLN A 20 37.59 10.45 0.85
C GLN A 20 37.25 11.81 0.20
N GLN A 21 36.72 11.82 -1.03
CA GLN A 21 36.43 13.06 -1.76
C GLN A 21 34.92 13.26 -1.89
N ALA A 22 34.42 14.34 -1.30
CA ALA A 22 33.05 14.82 -1.54
C ALA A 22 33.03 15.64 -2.85
N VAL A 23 33.07 14.96 -3.98
CA VAL A 23 32.93 15.62 -5.30
C VAL A 23 31.43 15.80 -5.59
N ILE A 24 30.99 17.05 -5.62
CA ILE A 24 29.61 17.38 -5.97
C ILE A 24 29.59 17.84 -7.43
N PRO A 25 28.99 17.04 -8.35
CA PRO A 25 29.01 17.36 -9.77
C PRO A 25 28.30 18.68 -10.05
N PRO A 26 28.79 19.48 -11.01
CA PRO A 26 28.17 20.75 -11.38
C PRO A 26 26.84 20.55 -12.11
N VAL A 27 26.53 19.33 -12.55
CA VAL A 27 25.32 18.99 -13.32
C VAL A 27 24.60 17.78 -12.73
N VAL A 28 23.26 17.78 -12.84
CA VAL A 28 22.40 16.73 -12.28
C VAL A 28 21.18 16.49 -13.17
N ILE A 29 20.67 15.26 -13.13
CA ILE A 29 19.37 14.90 -13.68
C ILE A 29 18.41 14.67 -12.52
N VAL A 30 17.23 15.29 -12.58
CA VAL A 30 16.22 15.19 -11.51
C VAL A 30 14.95 14.54 -12.01
N SER A 31 14.21 13.94 -11.10
CA SER A 31 12.82 13.51 -11.34
C SER A 31 11.89 14.70 -11.54
N LYS A 32 10.81 14.52 -12.30
CA LYS A 32 9.77 15.53 -12.49
C LYS A 32 9.19 16.01 -11.14
N ALA A 33 8.92 15.07 -10.23
CA ALA A 33 8.37 15.41 -8.91
C ALA A 33 9.32 16.29 -8.07
N LEU A 34 10.65 16.11 -8.19
CA LEU A 34 11.62 17.00 -7.55
C LEU A 34 11.72 18.36 -8.27
N ALA A 35 11.72 18.35 -9.61
CA ALA A 35 11.74 19.57 -10.42
C ALA A 35 10.55 20.50 -10.11
N ASP A 36 9.33 19.95 -10.10
CA ASP A 36 8.09 20.69 -9.85
C ASP A 36 8.05 21.25 -8.40
N ARG A 37 8.66 20.54 -7.44
CA ARG A 37 8.76 20.99 -6.05
C ARG A 37 9.79 22.10 -5.86
N LEU A 38 10.95 22.00 -6.51
CA LEU A 38 12.01 23.01 -6.43
C LEU A 38 11.64 24.29 -7.18
N PHE A 39 10.97 24.16 -8.32
CA PHE A 39 10.63 25.26 -9.21
C PHE A 39 9.14 25.21 -9.63
N PRO A 40 8.22 25.53 -8.71
CA PRO A 40 6.78 25.48 -8.96
C PRO A 40 6.30 26.42 -10.07
N ASP A 41 6.99 27.56 -10.26
CA ASP A 41 6.62 28.60 -11.24
C ASP A 41 7.14 28.33 -12.68
N GLY A 42 7.63 27.12 -12.95
CA GLY A 42 7.94 26.66 -14.31
C GLY A 42 9.43 26.45 -14.66
N SER A 43 9.62 25.70 -15.74
CA SER A 43 10.86 25.13 -16.32
C SER A 43 12.06 25.05 -15.37
N ALA A 44 12.20 23.91 -14.68
CA ALA A 44 13.35 23.59 -13.86
C ALA A 44 14.64 23.34 -14.68
N LEU A 45 14.52 23.13 -16.00
CA LEU A 45 15.66 22.84 -16.87
C LEU A 45 16.59 24.05 -16.97
N GLY A 46 17.89 23.85 -16.75
CA GLY A 46 18.92 24.87 -16.77
C GLY A 46 19.04 25.70 -15.49
N LYS A 47 18.13 25.51 -14.52
CA LYS A 47 18.23 26.17 -13.21
C LYS A 47 19.21 25.43 -12.31
N SER A 48 19.83 26.17 -11.41
CA SER A 48 20.76 25.63 -10.42
C SER A 48 20.14 25.61 -9.03
N PHE A 49 20.50 24.62 -8.23
CA PHE A 49 20.15 24.54 -6.81
C PHE A 49 21.34 24.00 -6.01
N TYR A 50 21.32 24.24 -4.70
CA TYR A 50 22.38 23.78 -3.81
C TYR A 50 22.03 22.39 -3.27
N ALA A 51 22.81 21.39 -3.69
CA ALA A 51 22.63 19.99 -3.30
C ALA A 51 23.73 19.60 -2.30
N MET A 52 23.53 19.91 -1.01
CA MET A 52 24.47 19.56 0.08
C MET A 52 25.91 20.10 -0.13
N SER A 53 26.04 21.20 -0.89
CA SER A 53 27.31 21.85 -1.25
C SER A 53 27.20 23.37 -1.15
N ALA A 54 28.36 24.03 -1.05
CA ALA A 54 28.50 25.45 -1.35
C ALA A 54 28.49 25.75 -2.87
N THR A 55 28.75 24.74 -3.72
CA THR A 55 28.70 24.89 -5.18
C THR A 55 27.30 24.62 -5.73
N PRO A 56 26.74 25.51 -6.58
CA PRO A 56 25.45 25.27 -7.20
C PRO A 56 25.55 24.17 -8.26
N THR A 57 24.53 23.30 -8.30
CA THR A 57 24.41 22.21 -9.28
C THR A 57 23.28 22.53 -10.26
N THR A 58 23.54 22.40 -11.57
CA THR A 58 22.61 22.76 -12.64
C THR A 58 21.82 21.56 -13.15
N ILE A 59 20.50 21.72 -13.29
CA ILE A 59 19.62 20.69 -13.82
C ILE A 59 19.75 20.63 -15.34
N VAL A 60 20.35 19.56 -15.85
CA VAL A 60 20.55 19.36 -17.30
C VAL A 60 19.53 18.44 -17.96
N GLY A 61 18.77 17.71 -17.15
CA GLY A 61 17.75 16.80 -17.62
C GLY A 61 16.69 16.50 -16.56
N ILE A 62 15.49 16.20 -17.03
CA ILE A 62 14.35 15.81 -16.20
C ILE A 62 13.85 14.45 -16.66
N VAL A 63 13.75 13.51 -15.72
CA VAL A 63 13.15 12.19 -15.95
C VAL A 63 11.72 12.15 -15.45
N ASP A 64 10.87 11.41 -16.16
CA ASP A 64 9.44 11.29 -15.83
C ASP A 64 9.24 10.76 -14.41
N HIS A 65 9.76 9.54 -14.19
CA HIS A 65 9.63 8.84 -12.92
C HIS A 65 10.93 8.19 -12.50
N LEU A 66 11.34 8.44 -11.26
CA LEU A 66 12.47 7.80 -10.62
C LEU A 66 12.20 7.72 -9.12
N HIS A 67 12.10 6.50 -8.61
CA HIS A 67 11.94 6.27 -7.18
C HIS A 67 13.28 6.32 -6.45
N ARG A 68 13.27 6.86 -5.23
CA ARG A 68 14.40 6.76 -4.31
C ARG A 68 14.66 5.31 -3.92
N GLN A 69 15.91 5.02 -3.59
CA GLN A 69 16.38 3.72 -3.12
C GLN A 69 15.78 3.30 -1.77
N GLY A 70 15.37 4.27 -0.95
CA GLY A 70 14.60 4.04 0.28
C GLY A 70 13.12 4.30 0.03
N ALA A 71 12.31 3.26 0.19
CA ALA A 71 10.84 3.34 0.18
C ALA A 71 10.30 2.98 1.57
N SER A 72 10.93 3.49 2.63
CA SER A 72 10.38 3.38 3.98
C SER A 72 9.03 4.11 4.05
N GLN A 73 8.17 3.77 5.01
CA GLN A 73 6.88 4.46 5.17
C GLN A 73 7.05 5.97 5.43
N TRP A 74 8.19 6.39 6.00
CA TRP A 74 8.54 7.80 6.23
C TRP A 74 8.98 8.54 4.96
N ASP A 75 9.49 7.83 3.94
CA ASP A 75 10.02 8.45 2.72
C ASP A 75 9.02 8.48 1.55
N LYS A 76 7.83 7.88 1.71
CA LYS A 76 6.84 7.74 0.61
C LYS A 76 6.42 9.06 -0.02
N ALA A 77 6.16 10.10 0.79
CA ALA A 77 5.84 11.44 0.30
C ALA A 77 6.97 12.05 -0.56
N HIS A 78 8.21 11.59 -0.38
CA HIS A 78 9.40 12.00 -1.10
C HIS A 78 9.91 10.91 -2.05
N ALA A 79 9.16 9.82 -2.25
CA ALA A 79 9.63 8.66 -2.99
C ALA A 79 9.88 8.98 -4.46
N GLY A 80 9.09 9.88 -5.04
CA GLY A 80 9.30 10.39 -6.39
C GLY A 80 10.38 11.47 -6.49
N GLN A 81 10.90 11.99 -5.37
CA GLN A 81 11.87 13.08 -5.34
C GLN A 81 13.29 12.54 -5.38
N SER A 82 13.71 12.17 -6.58
CA SER A 82 15.02 11.59 -6.85
C SER A 82 15.90 12.51 -7.69
N LEU A 83 17.20 12.43 -7.46
CA LEU A 83 18.26 13.03 -8.27
C LEU A 83 19.26 11.95 -8.67
N ILE A 84 19.91 12.14 -9.81
CA ILE A 84 20.97 11.28 -10.33
C ILE A 84 22.24 12.10 -10.43
N TRP A 85 23.29 11.69 -9.74
CA TRP A 85 24.61 12.26 -9.91
C TRP A 85 25.41 11.50 -10.99
N PRO A 86 26.09 12.21 -11.89
CA PRO A 86 27.02 11.60 -12.83
C PRO A 86 28.35 11.29 -12.14
N THR A 87 28.32 10.46 -11.12
CA THR A 87 29.54 9.99 -10.45
C THR A 87 29.77 8.53 -10.72
N ARG A 88 31.02 8.18 -10.97
CA ARG A 88 31.50 6.80 -10.93
C ARG A 88 32.19 6.60 -9.59
N PRO A 89 31.63 5.78 -8.68
CA PRO A 89 32.31 5.45 -7.44
C PRO A 89 33.64 4.77 -7.77
N ASP A 90 34.72 5.25 -7.17
CA ASP A 90 36.01 4.56 -7.12
C ASP A 90 36.18 4.02 -5.69
N ASP A 91 35.30 3.10 -5.34
CA ASP A 91 35.24 2.48 -4.02
C ASP A 91 35.96 1.13 -4.07
N ALA A 92 36.99 0.98 -3.23
CA ALA A 92 37.71 -0.28 -3.03
C ALA A 92 36.79 -1.41 -2.52
N ARG A 93 35.62 -1.08 -1.96
CA ARG A 93 34.59 -2.04 -1.52
C ARG A 93 33.77 -2.64 -2.66
N GLY A 94 33.95 -2.18 -3.90
CA GLY A 94 33.30 -2.71 -5.09
C GLY A 94 32.25 -1.77 -5.70
N ILE A 95 31.81 -2.11 -6.92
CA ILE A 95 30.85 -1.32 -7.71
C ILE A 95 29.73 -2.24 -8.17
N PHE A 96 28.49 -1.80 -8.04
CA PHE A 96 27.33 -2.47 -8.61
C PHE A 96 27.13 -2.06 -10.07
N TYR A 97 26.97 -3.04 -10.95
CA TYR A 97 26.63 -2.81 -12.35
C TYR A 97 25.17 -3.20 -12.57
N ILE A 98 24.43 -2.31 -13.24
CA ILE A 98 23.08 -2.62 -13.72
C ILE A 98 23.17 -2.91 -15.20
N VAL A 99 22.88 -4.16 -15.58
CA VAL A 99 22.88 -4.62 -16.97
C VAL A 99 21.45 -4.79 -17.45
N ARG A 100 21.10 -4.13 -18.55
CA ARG A 100 19.77 -4.29 -19.18
C ARG A 100 19.86 -5.34 -20.28
N ALA A 101 19.26 -6.51 -20.03
CA ALA A 101 19.11 -7.55 -21.04
C ALA A 101 18.01 -7.19 -22.06
N LYS A 102 18.16 -7.66 -23.31
CA LYS A 102 17.07 -7.66 -24.29
C LYS A 102 15.97 -8.66 -23.85
N PRO A 103 14.71 -8.48 -24.28
CA PRO A 103 13.64 -9.43 -23.97
C PRO A 103 14.04 -10.87 -24.35
N GLY A 104 13.85 -11.82 -23.43
CA GLY A 104 14.23 -13.23 -23.62
C GLY A 104 15.72 -13.57 -23.44
N GLN A 105 16.60 -12.58 -23.27
CA GLN A 105 18.06 -12.80 -23.16
C GLN A 105 18.60 -12.68 -21.74
N LEU A 106 17.72 -12.61 -20.72
CA LEU A 106 18.15 -12.43 -19.34
C LEU A 106 19.10 -13.53 -18.86
N ALA A 107 18.75 -14.80 -19.10
CA ALA A 107 19.58 -15.94 -18.72
C ALA A 107 20.94 -15.96 -19.44
N ALA A 108 21.01 -15.49 -20.69
CA ALA A 108 22.27 -15.33 -21.40
C ALA A 108 23.10 -14.20 -20.79
N ALA A 109 22.50 -13.02 -20.57
CA ALA A 109 23.16 -11.88 -19.95
C ALA A 109 23.69 -12.18 -18.54
N MET A 110 22.94 -12.93 -17.73
CA MET A 110 23.39 -13.33 -16.38
C MET A 110 24.60 -14.29 -16.42
N ARG A 111 24.75 -15.09 -17.49
CA ARG A 111 25.92 -15.97 -17.68
C ARG A 111 27.12 -15.25 -18.28
N GLU A 112 26.89 -14.34 -19.23
CA GLU A 112 27.93 -13.66 -19.99
C GLU A 112 28.53 -12.46 -19.25
N ALA A 113 27.72 -11.69 -18.51
CA ALA A 113 28.20 -10.51 -17.81
C ALA A 113 29.34 -10.80 -16.80
N PRO A 114 29.27 -11.85 -15.96
CA PRO A 114 30.37 -12.22 -15.08
C PRO A 114 31.64 -12.60 -15.86
N GLN A 115 31.49 -13.35 -16.95
CA GLN A 115 32.62 -13.76 -17.78
C GLN A 115 33.35 -12.55 -18.39
N ALA A 116 32.60 -11.57 -18.89
CA ALA A 116 33.18 -10.33 -19.40
C ALA A 116 33.91 -9.54 -18.30
N LEU A 117 33.35 -9.50 -17.09
CA LEU A 117 33.98 -8.83 -15.95
C LEU A 117 35.27 -9.53 -15.50
N TYR A 118 35.30 -10.87 -15.49
CA TYR A 118 36.50 -11.66 -15.17
C TYR A 118 37.58 -11.56 -16.26
N ALA A 119 37.18 -11.43 -17.53
CA ALA A 119 38.12 -11.22 -18.64
C ALA A 119 38.87 -9.90 -18.51
N GLN A 120 38.21 -8.85 -17.99
CA GLN A 120 38.84 -7.55 -17.73
C GLN A 120 39.74 -7.57 -16.49
N SER A 121 39.33 -8.26 -15.42
CA SER A 121 40.13 -8.40 -14.20
C SER A 121 39.86 -9.72 -13.50
N ARG A 122 40.85 -10.63 -13.56
CA ARG A 122 40.76 -11.95 -12.95
C ARG A 122 40.77 -11.93 -11.42
N MET A 123 41.23 -10.83 -10.81
CA MET A 123 41.24 -10.66 -9.35
C MET A 123 39.91 -10.08 -8.82
N ARG A 124 38.93 -9.82 -9.68
CA ARG A 124 37.62 -9.33 -9.25
C ARG A 124 36.89 -10.42 -8.47
N ILE A 125 36.39 -10.09 -7.29
CA ILE A 125 35.58 -10.99 -6.47
C ILE A 125 34.11 -10.66 -6.76
N ILE A 126 33.37 -11.66 -7.24
CA ILE A 126 31.91 -11.61 -7.39
C ILE A 126 31.37 -12.64 -6.41
N ASP A 127 30.57 -12.19 -5.45
CA ASP A 127 30.00 -13.09 -4.44
C ASP A 127 29.13 -14.17 -5.14
N PRO A 128 29.37 -15.47 -4.90
CA PRO A 128 28.59 -16.53 -5.53
C PRO A 128 27.09 -16.52 -5.17
N LYS A 129 26.72 -15.93 -4.02
CA LYS A 129 25.34 -15.88 -3.53
C LYS A 129 24.62 -14.60 -3.96
N ASP A 130 25.27 -13.45 -3.80
CA ASP A 130 24.63 -12.14 -4.00
C ASP A 130 25.29 -11.27 -5.08
N GLY A 131 26.33 -11.76 -5.75
CA GLY A 131 27.08 -11.00 -6.75
C GLY A 131 26.40 -10.88 -8.11
N ILE A 132 25.46 -11.77 -8.43
CA ILE A 132 24.65 -11.73 -9.66
C ILE A 132 23.21 -12.00 -9.27
N GLN A 133 22.34 -11.00 -9.46
CA GLN A 133 20.95 -11.10 -9.06
C GLN A 133 20.04 -10.61 -10.18
N ASP A 134 18.92 -11.31 -10.37
CA ASP A 134 17.83 -10.79 -11.20
C ASP A 134 17.17 -9.62 -10.47
N TYR A 135 16.96 -8.52 -11.18
CA TYR A 135 16.27 -7.36 -10.65
C TYR A 135 14.85 -7.69 -10.18
N ALA A 136 14.18 -8.67 -10.82
CA ALA A 136 12.88 -9.15 -10.36
C ALA A 136 12.98 -9.80 -8.96
N GLU A 137 14.00 -10.62 -8.73
CA GLU A 137 14.22 -11.28 -7.44
C GLU A 137 14.60 -10.28 -6.34
N ILE A 138 15.46 -9.30 -6.64
CA ILE A 138 15.79 -8.20 -5.72
C ILE A 138 14.50 -7.49 -5.29
N ARG A 139 13.63 -7.18 -6.26
CA ARG A 139 12.36 -6.51 -5.99
C ARG A 139 11.47 -7.37 -5.10
N HIS A 140 11.37 -8.67 -5.35
CA HIS A 140 10.60 -9.57 -4.50
C HIS A 140 11.13 -9.57 -3.06
N ARG A 141 12.43 -9.80 -2.88
CA ARG A 141 13.08 -9.87 -1.56
C ARG A 141 12.87 -8.60 -0.73
N VAL A 142 12.95 -7.43 -1.36
CA VAL A 142 12.74 -6.14 -0.69
C VAL A 142 11.29 -5.98 -0.19
N PHE A 143 10.30 -6.44 -0.96
CA PHE A 143 8.88 -6.30 -0.61
C PHE A 143 8.29 -7.51 0.13
N ASP A 144 9.05 -8.58 0.36
CA ASP A 144 8.54 -9.80 1.01
C ASP A 144 8.13 -9.57 2.46
N SER A 145 8.88 -8.75 3.22
CA SER A 145 8.53 -8.41 4.60
C SER A 145 7.21 -7.62 4.68
N ASP A 146 7.06 -6.59 3.83
CA ASP A 146 5.83 -5.80 3.73
C ASP A 146 4.64 -6.68 3.33
N ARG A 147 4.85 -7.61 2.39
CA ARG A 147 3.82 -8.55 1.95
C ARG A 147 3.43 -9.52 3.08
N GLY A 148 4.39 -10.04 3.83
CA GLY A 148 4.14 -10.89 4.98
C GLY A 148 3.31 -10.17 6.05
N MET A 149 3.66 -8.93 6.37
CA MET A 149 2.91 -8.12 7.32
C MET A 149 1.49 -7.81 6.82
N ALA A 150 1.32 -7.49 5.53
CA ALA A 150 0.01 -7.27 4.93
C ALA A 150 -0.88 -8.54 4.98
N ILE A 151 -0.31 -9.72 4.72
CA ILE A 151 -1.01 -11.00 4.82
C ILE A 151 -1.44 -11.26 6.27
N LEU A 152 -0.54 -11.07 7.23
CA LEU A 152 -0.84 -11.26 8.64
C LEU A 152 -1.98 -10.34 9.11
N MET A 153 -1.90 -9.04 8.78
CA MET A 153 -2.96 -8.08 9.09
C MET A 153 -4.28 -8.44 8.40
N GLY A 154 -4.23 -8.95 7.17
CA GLY A 154 -5.39 -9.44 6.44
C GLY A 154 -6.06 -10.64 7.13
N ILE A 155 -5.27 -11.61 7.60
CA ILE A 155 -5.76 -12.77 8.35
C ILE A 155 -6.39 -12.33 9.67
N ILE A 156 -5.72 -11.48 10.45
CA ILE A 156 -6.25 -10.96 11.72
C ILE A 156 -7.57 -10.24 11.49
N SER A 157 -7.64 -9.40 10.46
CA SER A 157 -8.87 -8.69 10.09
C SER A 157 -9.99 -9.65 9.71
N ALA A 158 -9.69 -10.69 8.91
CA ALA A 158 -10.68 -11.70 8.54
C ALA A 158 -11.22 -12.48 9.75
N VAL A 159 -10.35 -12.83 10.70
CA VAL A 159 -10.75 -13.49 11.96
C VAL A 159 -11.62 -12.57 12.82
N LEU A 160 -11.24 -11.30 12.97
CA LEU A 160 -12.05 -10.32 13.70
C LEU A 160 -13.43 -10.14 13.08
N LEU A 161 -13.51 -10.03 11.75
CA LEU A 161 -14.79 -9.97 11.03
C LEU A 161 -15.64 -11.22 11.28
N ALA A 162 -15.03 -12.42 11.26
CA ALA A 162 -15.74 -13.66 11.55
C ALA A 162 -16.29 -13.69 12.99
N ILE A 163 -15.51 -13.23 13.97
CA ILE A 163 -15.94 -13.11 15.37
C ILE A 163 -17.09 -12.10 15.50
N THR A 164 -16.99 -10.94 14.84
CA THR A 164 -18.06 -9.94 14.82
C THR A 164 -19.34 -10.50 14.20
N ALA A 165 -19.23 -11.19 13.06
CA ALA A 165 -20.35 -11.86 12.40
C ALA A 165 -21.03 -12.89 13.32
N ALA A 166 -20.24 -13.76 13.96
CA ALA A 166 -20.76 -14.73 14.92
C ALA A 166 -21.45 -14.07 16.12
N GLY A 167 -20.89 -12.96 16.63
CA GLY A 167 -21.49 -12.15 17.69
C GLY A 167 -22.85 -11.57 17.29
N ILE A 168 -22.96 -11.00 16.09
CA ILE A 168 -24.22 -10.47 15.53
C ILE A 168 -25.26 -11.57 15.39
N VAL A 169 -24.88 -12.74 14.87
CA VAL A 169 -25.76 -13.92 14.75
C VAL A 169 -26.27 -14.35 16.14
N GLY A 170 -25.39 -14.45 17.12
CA GLY A 170 -25.72 -14.86 18.48
C GLY A 170 -26.69 -13.90 19.16
N LEU A 171 -26.37 -12.61 19.15
CA LEU A 171 -27.22 -11.55 19.69
C LEU A 171 -28.59 -11.57 19.01
N THR A 172 -28.63 -11.52 17.68
CA THR A 172 -29.90 -11.50 16.93
C THR A 172 -30.76 -12.73 17.23
N SER A 173 -30.13 -13.91 17.32
CA SER A 173 -30.85 -15.15 17.65
C SER A 173 -31.46 -15.11 19.06
N PHE A 174 -30.74 -14.53 20.02
CA PHE A 174 -31.23 -14.33 21.38
C PHE A 174 -32.43 -13.37 21.41
N TRP A 175 -32.33 -12.21 20.75
CA TRP A 175 -33.40 -11.22 20.65
C TRP A 175 -34.67 -11.79 19.99
N VAL A 176 -34.50 -12.56 18.91
CA VAL A 176 -35.60 -13.27 18.24
C VAL A 176 -36.27 -14.25 19.21
N GLY A 177 -35.48 -15.03 19.96
CA GLY A 177 -35.96 -15.98 20.95
C GLY A 177 -36.85 -15.31 22.01
N GLN A 178 -36.39 -14.18 22.55
CA GLN A 178 -37.10 -13.43 23.59
C GLN A 178 -38.39 -12.78 23.08
N ARG A 179 -38.46 -12.40 21.79
CA ARG A 179 -39.64 -11.78 21.16
C ARG A 179 -40.57 -12.76 20.43
N ARG A 180 -40.36 -14.09 20.55
CA ARG A 180 -41.17 -15.12 19.86
C ARG A 180 -42.67 -14.99 20.06
N LYS A 181 -43.14 -14.74 21.30
CA LYS A 181 -44.58 -14.58 21.59
C LYS A 181 -45.20 -13.40 20.82
N GLN A 182 -44.51 -12.27 20.76
CA GLN A 182 -44.98 -11.08 20.04
C GLN A 182 -45.01 -11.30 18.51
N ILE A 183 -44.01 -12.01 17.99
CA ILE A 183 -43.95 -12.42 16.57
C ILE A 183 -45.13 -13.33 16.22
N GLY A 184 -45.46 -14.29 17.10
CA GLY A 184 -46.61 -15.19 16.95
C GLY A 184 -47.95 -14.47 16.94
N VAL A 185 -48.13 -13.48 17.83
CA VAL A 185 -49.36 -12.65 17.86
C VAL A 185 -49.48 -11.81 16.58
N ARG A 186 -48.40 -11.15 16.12
CA ARG A 186 -48.42 -10.39 14.84
C ARG A 186 -48.73 -11.29 13.64
N ARG A 187 -48.21 -12.52 13.63
CA ARG A 187 -48.54 -13.53 12.62
C ARG A 187 -50.02 -13.93 12.64
N ALA A 188 -50.59 -14.13 13.82
CA ALA A 188 -52.02 -14.44 13.97
C ALA A 188 -52.93 -13.29 13.51
N LEU A 189 -52.46 -12.05 13.62
CA LEU A 189 -53.15 -10.85 13.11
C LEU A 189 -52.94 -10.61 11.60
N GLY A 190 -52.23 -11.47 10.89
CA GLY A 190 -52.08 -11.41 9.43
C GLY A 190 -50.75 -10.82 8.91
N ALA A 191 -49.77 -10.55 9.78
CA ALA A 191 -48.47 -10.06 9.33
C ALA A 191 -47.73 -11.11 8.46
N THR A 192 -47.22 -10.68 7.30
CA THR A 192 -46.56 -11.60 6.36
C THR A 192 -45.17 -12.01 6.87
N ARG A 193 -44.57 -13.03 6.25
CA ARG A 193 -43.18 -13.41 6.56
C ARG A 193 -42.18 -12.30 6.21
N HIS A 194 -42.50 -11.53 5.19
CA HIS A 194 -41.67 -10.44 4.71
C HIS A 194 -41.68 -9.23 5.64
N ASP A 195 -42.82 -8.91 6.26
CA ASP A 195 -42.93 -7.78 7.21
C ASP A 195 -42.08 -8.02 8.47
N ILE A 196 -42.04 -9.26 8.93
CA ILE A 196 -41.23 -9.63 10.11
C ILE A 196 -39.75 -9.65 9.75
N LEU A 197 -39.40 -10.17 8.56
CA LEU A 197 -38.03 -10.19 8.08
C LEU A 197 -37.48 -8.77 7.86
N SER A 198 -38.22 -7.91 7.18
CA SER A 198 -37.83 -6.50 6.93
C SER A 198 -37.71 -5.72 8.23
N TYR A 199 -38.61 -5.93 9.20
CA TYR A 199 -38.51 -5.31 10.52
C TYR A 199 -37.17 -5.62 11.20
N PHE A 200 -36.77 -6.88 11.29
CA PHE A 200 -35.50 -7.27 11.91
C PHE A 200 -34.27 -6.80 11.11
N LEU A 201 -34.34 -6.85 9.78
CA LEU A 201 -33.26 -6.34 8.92
C LEU A 201 -33.08 -4.83 9.10
N THR A 202 -34.18 -4.07 9.23
CA THR A 202 -34.15 -2.61 9.40
C THR A 202 -33.69 -2.21 10.80
N GLU A 203 -34.15 -2.91 11.85
CA GLU A 203 -33.68 -2.72 13.23
C GLU A 203 -32.17 -2.96 13.31
N ASN A 204 -31.67 -4.05 12.70
CA ASN A 204 -30.24 -4.31 12.65
C ASN A 204 -29.48 -3.29 11.80
N LEU A 205 -30.03 -2.88 10.66
CA LEU A 205 -29.40 -1.89 9.78
C LEU A 205 -29.22 -0.54 10.50
N LEU A 206 -30.21 -0.08 11.26
CA LEU A 206 -30.11 1.16 12.03
C LEU A 206 -29.00 1.09 13.09
N ILE A 207 -28.94 -0.02 13.84
CA ILE A 207 -27.88 -0.25 14.84
C ILE A 207 -26.52 -0.36 14.16
N GLY A 208 -26.44 -1.05 13.02
CA GLY A 208 -25.23 -1.23 12.22
C GLY A 208 -24.70 0.10 11.68
N ILE A 209 -25.57 0.95 11.13
CA ILE A 209 -25.21 2.28 10.66
C ILE A 209 -24.66 3.13 11.80
N ALA A 210 -25.30 3.12 12.98
CA ALA A 210 -24.82 3.86 14.13
C ALA A 210 -23.41 3.37 14.57
N GLY A 211 -23.22 2.06 14.66
CA GLY A 211 -21.92 1.48 15.01
C GLY A 211 -20.83 1.79 13.98
N VAL A 212 -21.14 1.69 12.69
CA VAL A 212 -20.22 2.02 11.59
C VAL A 212 -19.90 3.51 11.55
N ALA A 213 -20.87 4.39 11.82
CA ALA A 213 -20.64 5.83 11.91
C ALA A 213 -19.64 6.17 13.03
N VAL A 214 -19.86 5.64 14.24
CA VAL A 214 -18.95 5.83 15.38
C VAL A 214 -17.56 5.25 15.08
N GLY A 215 -17.49 4.04 14.53
CA GLY A 215 -16.23 3.41 14.14
C GLY A 215 -15.46 4.20 13.08
N THR A 216 -16.17 4.80 12.12
CA THR A 216 -15.59 5.65 11.08
C THR A 216 -14.99 6.93 11.68
N VAL A 217 -15.73 7.59 12.57
CA VAL A 217 -15.24 8.79 13.27
C VAL A 217 -13.97 8.47 14.08
N LEU A 218 -13.97 7.35 14.81
CA LEU A 218 -12.79 6.90 15.56
C LEU A 218 -11.61 6.57 14.65
N ALA A 219 -11.85 5.88 13.53
CA ALA A 219 -10.79 5.54 12.57
C ALA A 219 -10.14 6.79 11.97
N ILE A 220 -10.95 7.78 11.59
CA ILE A 220 -10.46 9.07 11.09
C ILE A 220 -9.72 9.84 12.17
N GLY A 221 -10.24 9.87 13.40
CA GLY A 221 -9.60 10.54 14.54
C GLY A 221 -8.22 9.96 14.87
N ILE A 222 -8.11 8.63 14.92
CA ILE A 222 -6.84 7.93 15.14
C ILE A 222 -5.89 8.18 13.95
N ASN A 223 -6.37 8.15 12.71
CA ASN A 223 -5.54 8.45 11.56
C ASN A 223 -4.97 9.86 11.63
N LEU A 224 -5.79 10.86 11.96
CA LEU A 224 -5.34 12.24 12.10
C LEU A 224 -4.30 12.40 13.21
N TRP A 225 -4.50 11.72 14.33
CA TRP A 225 -3.53 11.69 15.43
C TRP A 225 -2.19 11.06 15.03
N MET A 226 -2.22 9.99 14.24
CA MET A 226 -1.00 9.37 13.73
C MET A 226 -0.27 10.27 12.72
N VAL A 227 -1.00 10.92 11.82
CA VAL A 227 -0.44 11.87 10.84
C VAL A 227 0.23 13.04 11.55
N THR A 228 -0.38 13.60 12.59
CA THR A 228 0.17 14.77 13.29
C THR A 228 1.36 14.42 14.19
N ARG A 229 1.37 13.21 14.79
CA ARG A 229 2.43 12.83 15.75
C ARG A 229 3.62 12.13 15.11
N PHE A 230 3.40 11.37 14.04
CA PHE A 230 4.40 10.51 13.40
C PHE A 230 4.72 10.90 11.95
N GLU A 231 4.16 12.01 11.45
CA GLU A 231 4.32 12.50 10.06
C GLU A 231 4.00 11.43 9.00
N MET A 232 3.08 10.52 9.32
CA MET A 232 2.65 9.46 8.40
C MET A 232 1.74 10.02 7.30
N ASP A 233 1.75 9.38 6.15
CA ASP A 233 0.85 9.70 5.05
C ASP A 233 -0.62 9.52 5.45
N ARG A 234 -1.48 10.41 4.94
CA ARG A 234 -2.92 10.33 5.15
C ARG A 234 -3.47 9.05 4.54
N MET A 235 -4.29 8.33 5.29
CA MET A 235 -4.95 7.14 4.76
C MET A 235 -5.95 7.56 3.68
N SER A 236 -5.95 6.85 2.55
CA SER A 236 -6.93 7.12 1.49
C SER A 236 -8.34 6.87 2.01
N MET A 237 -9.21 7.87 1.84
CA MET A 237 -10.63 7.81 2.22
C MET A 237 -11.39 6.71 1.47
N ALA A 238 -10.87 6.27 0.32
CA ALA A 238 -11.43 5.14 -0.42
C ALA A 238 -11.41 3.84 0.41
N TYR A 239 -10.34 3.57 1.17
CA TYR A 239 -10.25 2.36 1.99
C TYR A 239 -11.26 2.37 3.14
N VAL A 240 -11.52 3.54 3.73
CA VAL A 240 -12.55 3.72 4.75
C VAL A 240 -13.93 3.43 4.16
N GLY A 241 -14.22 3.97 2.96
CA GLY A 241 -15.46 3.71 2.25
C GLY A 241 -15.68 2.23 1.94
N VAL A 242 -14.64 1.52 1.47
CA VAL A 242 -14.70 0.07 1.25
C VAL A 242 -14.95 -0.68 2.56
N GLY A 243 -14.28 -0.29 3.65
CA GLY A 243 -14.48 -0.90 4.97
C GLY A 243 -15.91 -0.74 5.49
N VAL A 244 -16.49 0.45 5.33
CA VAL A 244 -17.90 0.74 5.67
C VAL A 244 -18.85 -0.20 4.91
N ILE A 245 -18.67 -0.32 3.59
CA ILE A 245 -19.51 -1.18 2.74
C ILE A 245 -19.38 -2.64 3.17
N VAL A 246 -18.15 -3.13 3.38
CA VAL A 246 -17.90 -4.51 3.81
C VAL A 246 -18.53 -4.81 5.17
N LEU A 247 -18.42 -3.90 6.14
CA LEU A 247 -19.01 -4.07 7.47
C LEU A 247 -20.54 -4.09 7.42
N LEU A 248 -21.16 -3.21 6.62
CA LEU A 248 -22.61 -3.19 6.44
C LEU A 248 -23.12 -4.47 5.76
N LEU A 249 -22.44 -4.93 4.70
CA LEU A 249 -22.79 -6.18 4.01
C LEU A 249 -22.62 -7.39 4.92
N LEU A 250 -21.53 -7.43 5.70
CA LEU A 250 -21.28 -8.49 6.66
C LEU A 250 -22.37 -8.52 7.73
N GLY A 251 -22.68 -7.38 8.35
CA GLY A 251 -23.72 -7.27 9.37
C GLY A 251 -25.08 -7.71 8.85
N GLN A 252 -25.46 -7.25 7.66
CA GLN A 252 -26.72 -7.63 7.03
C GLN A 252 -26.74 -9.13 6.70
N GLY A 253 -25.63 -9.66 6.17
CA GLY A 253 -25.43 -11.07 5.86
C GLY A 253 -25.57 -11.96 7.10
N SER A 254 -24.97 -11.56 8.21
CA SER A 254 -25.04 -12.26 9.49
C SER A 254 -26.47 -12.34 10.05
N VAL A 255 -27.32 -11.33 9.82
CA VAL A 255 -28.70 -11.31 10.32
C VAL A 255 -29.69 -12.09 9.46
N LEU A 256 -29.37 -12.35 8.18
CA LEU A 256 -30.27 -13.10 7.29
C LEU A 256 -30.63 -14.49 7.85
N ALA A 257 -29.66 -15.25 8.38
CA ALA A 257 -29.93 -16.60 8.87
C ALA A 257 -30.84 -16.63 10.13
N PRO A 258 -30.58 -15.84 11.20
CA PRO A 258 -31.51 -15.72 12.34
C PRO A 258 -32.88 -15.17 11.96
N ALA A 259 -32.95 -14.15 11.10
CA ALA A 259 -34.20 -13.51 10.72
C ALA A 259 -35.08 -14.43 9.86
N LEU A 260 -34.46 -15.22 8.96
CA LEU A 260 -35.17 -16.27 8.22
C LEU A 260 -35.72 -17.34 9.17
N ARG A 261 -34.95 -17.77 10.19
CA ARG A 261 -35.44 -18.69 11.23
C ARG A 261 -36.63 -18.09 12.00
N ALA A 262 -36.56 -16.81 12.39
CA ALA A 262 -37.65 -16.09 13.07
C ALA A 262 -38.93 -16.06 12.21
N SER A 263 -38.78 -15.81 10.91
CA SER A 263 -39.90 -15.76 9.96
C SER A 263 -40.54 -17.14 9.71
N ARG A 264 -39.89 -18.24 10.07
CA ARG A 264 -40.45 -19.60 9.87
C ARG A 264 -41.22 -20.13 11.07
N VAL A 265 -41.23 -19.41 12.20
CA VAL A 265 -42.01 -19.79 13.39
C VAL A 265 -43.50 -19.84 13.04
N SER A 266 -44.12 -21.00 13.28
CA SER A 266 -45.53 -21.27 12.99
C SER A 266 -46.43 -20.61 14.05
N PRO A 267 -47.59 -20.04 13.67
CA PRO A 267 -48.56 -19.47 14.62
C PRO A 267 -49.01 -20.48 15.69
N VAL A 268 -49.09 -21.77 15.31
CA VAL A 268 -49.59 -22.87 16.16
C VAL A 268 -48.59 -23.25 17.26
N GLU A 269 -47.29 -23.08 17.03
CA GLU A 269 -46.26 -23.33 18.06
C GLU A 269 -46.16 -22.18 19.07
N ALA A 270 -46.55 -20.95 18.70
CA ALA A 270 -46.48 -19.79 19.58
C ALA A 270 -47.59 -19.77 20.65
N THR A 271 -48.73 -20.43 20.39
CA THR A 271 -49.86 -20.56 21.32
C THR A 271 -49.82 -21.83 22.17
N ARG A 272 -48.97 -22.80 21.83
CA ARG A 272 -48.76 -24.00 22.65
C ARG A 272 -47.64 -23.72 23.66
N SER A 273 -47.97 -22.97 24.69
CA SER A 273 -47.14 -22.89 25.90
C SER A 273 -47.06 -24.29 26.53
N VAL A 274 -45.84 -24.81 26.63
CA VAL A 274 -45.43 -25.59 27.81
C VAL A 274 -44.58 -24.64 28.65
#